data_AF-A0A4R9HB03-F1
#
_entry.id   AF-A0A4R9HB03-F1
#
_cell.length_a   1.000
_cell.length_b   1.000
_cell.length_c   1.000
_cell.angle_alpha   90.00
_cell.angle_beta   90.00
_cell.angle_gamma   90.00
#
_symmetry.space_group_name_H-M   'P 1'
#
loop_
_entity.id
_entity.type
_entity.pdbx_description
1 polymer ?
#
loop_
_entity_poly.entity_id
_entity_poly.type
_entity_poly.pdbx_seq_one_letter_code
_entity_poly.pdbx_strand_id
1 'polypeptide(L)'
;MKLDKVNVSMNYYKSFHFLLISTILVILSIDLNAQSSGKCGYIRDSDLKNMCLAQAEQSSSYCGRIRNEDQKNLCRARVEKNRSYCGRIRDNDMKNDCLAQLGQSSSKCGYISDSDEENMCLAQVKQSSSYCGRIRNEDQKNFCRARVEKSSSYCGRIRDNDLKNKCRTEVR
;
A
#
# COMPACT_ATOMS: atom_id res chain seq x y z
N MET A 1 63.97 -3.47 -30.16
CA MET A 1 62.80 -2.87 -29.46
C MET A 1 61.53 -3.26 -30.18
N LYS A 2 60.86 -4.31 -29.71
CA LYS A 2 59.53 -4.72 -30.17
C LYS A 2 58.96 -5.50 -28.99
N LEU A 3 58.14 -4.87 -28.15
CA LEU A 3 57.22 -5.50 -27.17
C LEU A 3 56.58 -4.44 -26.24
N ASP A 4 55.89 -3.42 -26.78
CA ASP A 4 55.11 -2.48 -25.92
C ASP A 4 53.73 -2.12 -26.45
N LYS A 5 53.36 -2.49 -27.68
CA LYS A 5 52.06 -2.10 -28.26
C LYS A 5 50.90 -3.05 -27.95
N VAL A 6 51.18 -4.33 -27.65
CA VAL A 6 50.10 -5.32 -27.42
C VAL A 6 49.50 -5.20 -26.02
N ASN A 7 50.31 -4.89 -25.00
CA ASN A 7 49.85 -4.79 -23.61
C ASN A 7 48.98 -3.56 -23.34
N VAL A 8 49.23 -2.46 -24.07
CA VAL A 8 48.49 -1.21 -23.93
C VAL A 8 47.05 -1.41 -24.45
N SER A 9 46.87 -1.95 -25.66
CA SER A 9 45.52 -2.19 -26.21
C SER A 9 44.68 -3.18 -25.37
N MET A 10 45.27 -4.25 -24.84
CA MET A 10 44.52 -5.23 -24.00
C MET A 10 43.98 -4.63 -22.69
N ASN A 11 44.70 -3.69 -22.07
CA ASN A 11 44.24 -3.02 -20.85
C ASN A 11 43.10 -2.02 -21.12
N TYR A 12 43.12 -1.35 -22.27
CA TYR A 12 42.02 -0.47 -22.69
C TYR A 12 40.72 -1.24 -22.90
N TYR A 13 40.74 -2.40 -23.58
CA TYR A 13 39.53 -3.20 -23.79
C TYR A 13 38.95 -3.76 -22.48
N LYS A 14 39.79 -4.20 -21.54
CA LYS A 14 39.34 -4.66 -20.20
C LYS A 14 38.74 -3.52 -19.37
N SER A 15 39.36 -2.34 -19.37
CA SER A 15 38.87 -1.18 -18.64
C SER A 15 37.57 -0.64 -19.22
N PHE A 16 37.42 -0.66 -20.55
CA PHE A 16 36.19 -0.24 -21.24
C PHE A 16 35.05 -1.25 -21.03
N HIS A 17 35.35 -2.55 -21.03
CA HIS A 17 34.37 -3.58 -20.67
C HIS A 17 33.90 -3.47 -19.22
N PHE A 18 34.80 -3.20 -18.27
CA PHE A 18 34.43 -3.02 -16.85
C PHE A 18 33.53 -1.80 -16.65
N LEU A 19 33.81 -0.69 -17.35
CA LEU A 19 32.97 0.51 -17.32
C LEU A 19 31.61 0.28 -17.98
N LEU A 20 31.55 -0.42 -19.12
CA LEU A 20 30.29 -0.80 -19.77
C LEU A 20 29.45 -1.74 -18.89
N ILE A 21 30.05 -2.76 -18.28
CA ILE A 21 29.33 -3.68 -17.39
C ILE A 21 28.84 -2.96 -16.13
N SER A 22 29.65 -2.06 -15.55
CA SER A 22 29.27 -1.24 -14.39
C SER A 22 28.11 -0.30 -14.70
N THR A 23 28.11 0.34 -15.87
CA THR A 23 27.00 1.23 -16.28
C THR A 23 25.71 0.47 -16.58
N ILE A 24 25.79 -0.73 -17.18
CA ILE A 24 24.62 -1.60 -17.42
C ILE A 24 24.00 -2.09 -16.11
N LEU A 25 24.80 -2.41 -15.09
CA LEU A 25 24.32 -2.80 -13.75
C LEU A 25 23.57 -1.66 -13.02
N VAL A 26 23.99 -0.41 -13.22
CA VAL A 26 23.33 0.76 -12.62
C VAL A 26 22.00 1.08 -13.32
N ILE A 27 21.89 0.86 -14.63
CA ILE A 27 20.65 1.11 -15.40
C ILE A 27 19.56 0.08 -15.08
N LEU A 28 19.94 -1.17 -14.75
CA LEU A 28 19.01 -2.22 -14.33
C LEU A 28 18.38 -2.02 -12.94
N SER A 29 18.82 -1.00 -12.19
CA SER A 29 18.31 -0.70 -10.84
C SER A 29 17.26 0.41 -10.79
N ILE A 30 16.89 0.99 -11.94
CA ILE A 30 15.87 2.04 -11.99
C ILE A 30 14.50 1.37 -12.11
N ASP A 31 13.96 0.92 -10.97
CA ASP A 31 12.57 0.50 -10.86
C ASP A 31 11.65 1.71 -11.10
N LEU A 32 11.20 1.87 -12.36
CA LEU A 32 10.17 2.82 -12.76
C LEU A 32 8.78 2.36 -12.24
N ASN A 33 8.55 2.47 -10.94
CA ASN A 33 7.22 2.31 -10.34
C ASN A 33 6.48 3.65 -10.26
N ALA A 34 6.41 4.36 -11.38
CA ALA A 34 5.56 5.53 -11.52
C ALA A 34 4.32 5.16 -12.35
N GLN A 35 3.31 4.57 -11.71
CA GLN A 35 1.90 4.65 -12.12
C GLN A 35 0.98 3.83 -11.18
N SER A 36 0.10 4.51 -10.48
CA SER A 36 -1.33 4.54 -10.86
C SER A 36 -2.17 5.00 -9.67
N SER A 37 -2.32 6.32 -9.55
CA SER A 37 -3.44 6.97 -8.88
C SER A 37 -4.76 6.84 -9.68
N GLY A 38 -4.75 6.03 -10.75
CA GLY A 38 -5.71 6.08 -11.86
C GLY A 38 -7.15 5.73 -11.48
N LYS A 39 -7.41 5.06 -10.35
CA LYS A 39 -8.78 4.87 -9.84
C LYS A 39 -9.15 5.77 -8.66
N CYS A 40 -8.17 6.30 -7.92
CA CYS A 40 -8.44 7.28 -6.86
C CYS A 40 -9.14 8.55 -7.39
N GLY A 41 -8.86 8.94 -8.65
CA GLY A 41 -9.50 10.10 -9.28
C GLY A 41 -11.03 10.02 -9.37
N TYR A 42 -11.60 8.81 -9.41
CA TYR A 42 -13.05 8.56 -9.51
C TYR A 42 -13.75 8.45 -8.15
N ILE A 43 -13.02 8.53 -7.04
CA ILE A 43 -13.59 8.57 -5.69
C ILE A 43 -14.20 9.96 -5.46
N ARG A 44 -15.47 10.00 -5.09
CA ARG A 44 -16.23 11.25 -4.86
C ARG A 44 -15.98 11.83 -3.48
N ASP A 45 -15.94 10.98 -2.46
CA ASP A 45 -15.59 11.39 -1.10
C ASP A 45 -14.16 11.97 -1.06
N SER A 46 -14.03 13.21 -0.62
CA SER A 46 -12.75 13.94 -0.68
C SER A 46 -11.69 13.32 0.23
N ASP A 47 -12.09 12.82 1.40
CA ASP A 47 -11.17 12.32 2.40
C ASP A 47 -10.67 10.92 1.98
N LEU A 48 -11.56 10.07 1.50
CA LEU A 48 -11.25 8.76 0.93
C LEU A 48 -10.42 8.88 -0.34
N LYS A 49 -10.69 9.86 -1.19
CA LYS A 49 -9.88 10.17 -2.37
C LYS A 49 -8.46 10.52 -1.96
N ASN A 50 -8.30 11.43 -1.01
CA ASN A 50 -6.97 11.84 -0.53
C ASN A 50 -6.25 10.69 0.19
N MET A 51 -6.95 9.86 0.97
CA MET A 51 -6.39 8.63 1.54
C MET A 51 -5.87 7.69 0.44
N CYS A 52 -6.68 7.43 -0.59
CA CYS A 52 -6.30 6.58 -1.72
C CYS A 52 -5.06 7.11 -2.44
N LEU A 53 -5.01 8.42 -2.74
CA LEU A 53 -3.85 9.07 -3.35
C LEU A 53 -2.61 8.97 -2.47
N ALA A 54 -2.75 9.23 -1.17
CA ALA A 54 -1.64 9.14 -0.22
C ALA A 54 -1.01 7.74 -0.20
N GLN A 55 -1.83 6.69 -0.25
CA GLN A 55 -1.37 5.31 -0.25
C GLN A 55 -0.80 4.88 -1.61
N ALA A 56 -1.44 5.28 -2.71
CA ALA A 56 -0.98 4.92 -4.06
C ALA A 56 0.35 5.60 -4.41
N GLU A 57 0.56 6.83 -3.94
CA GLU A 57 1.75 7.65 -4.24
C GLU A 57 2.77 7.66 -3.08
N GLN A 58 2.48 6.94 -1.98
CA GLN A 58 3.29 6.94 -0.75
C GLN A 58 3.67 8.36 -0.27
N SER A 59 2.71 9.29 -0.34
CA SER A 59 2.94 10.72 -0.11
C SER A 59 2.04 11.26 1.00
N SER A 60 2.64 11.69 2.11
CA SER A 60 1.92 12.25 3.27
C SER A 60 1.27 13.61 2.98
N SER A 61 1.64 14.27 1.88
CA SER A 61 1.06 15.54 1.45
C SER A 61 -0.46 15.44 1.24
N TYR A 62 -0.95 14.31 0.72
CA TYR A 62 -2.38 14.05 0.57
C TYR A 62 -3.07 13.80 1.93
N CYS A 63 -2.39 13.18 2.89
CA CYS A 63 -2.95 13.04 4.24
C CYS A 63 -3.27 14.41 4.86
N GLY A 64 -2.47 15.45 4.56
CA GLY A 64 -2.73 16.83 5.01
C GLY A 64 -4.03 17.44 4.46
N ARG A 65 -4.58 16.91 3.36
CA ARG A 65 -5.82 17.38 2.72
C ARG A 65 -7.09 16.70 3.24
N ILE A 66 -6.95 15.67 4.05
CA ILE A 66 -8.07 14.96 4.68
C ILE A 66 -8.67 15.85 5.78
N ARG A 67 -10.00 16.06 5.76
CA ARG A 67 -10.70 16.92 6.71
C ARG A 67 -10.99 16.20 8.03
N ASN A 68 -11.43 14.95 7.98
CA ASN A 68 -11.66 14.14 9.16
C ASN A 68 -10.32 13.84 9.88
N GLU A 69 -10.20 14.27 11.13
CA GLU A 69 -8.94 14.14 11.89
C GLU A 69 -8.53 12.70 12.16
N ASP A 70 -9.48 11.79 12.39
CA ASP A 70 -9.20 10.38 12.63
C ASP A 70 -8.69 9.70 11.35
N GLN A 71 -9.33 9.97 10.21
CA GLN A 71 -8.85 9.50 8.90
C GLN A 71 -7.51 10.12 8.51
N LYS A 72 -7.27 11.39 8.86
CA LYS A 72 -5.97 12.07 8.64
C LYS A 72 -4.86 11.37 9.42
N ASN A 73 -5.10 11.08 10.71
CA ASN A 73 -4.13 10.37 11.54
C ASN A 73 -3.93 8.92 11.06
N LEU A 74 -5.00 8.22 10.66
CA LEU A 74 -4.90 6.89 10.05
C LEU A 74 -4.07 6.91 8.77
N CYS A 75 -4.25 7.92 7.92
CA CYS A 75 -3.50 8.11 6.68
C CYS A 75 -2.00 8.26 6.98
N ARG A 76 -1.65 9.19 7.88
CA ARG A 76 -0.26 9.42 8.29
C ARG A 76 0.35 8.16 8.90
N ALA A 77 -0.39 7.46 9.77
CA ALA A 77 0.07 6.19 10.32
C ALA A 77 0.45 5.20 9.22
N ARG A 78 -0.42 5.01 8.21
CA ARG A 78 -0.22 4.01 7.15
C ARG A 78 0.86 4.40 6.14
N VAL A 79 0.97 5.68 5.78
CA VAL A 79 1.94 6.18 4.79
C VAL A 79 3.33 6.35 5.42
N GLU A 80 3.40 6.95 6.60
CA GLU A 80 4.68 7.20 7.29
C GLU A 80 5.12 6.00 8.14
N LYS A 81 4.33 4.92 8.19
CA LYS A 81 4.55 3.72 9.03
C LYS A 81 4.78 4.04 10.51
N ASN A 82 4.20 5.13 10.99
CA ASN A 82 4.42 5.64 12.34
C ASN A 82 3.20 5.38 13.24
N ARG A 83 3.36 4.44 14.18
CA ARG A 83 2.30 4.01 15.10
C ARG A 83 1.82 5.10 16.06
N SER A 84 2.62 6.15 16.30
CA SER A 84 2.21 7.24 17.19
C SER A 84 0.95 7.97 16.71
N TYR A 85 0.70 8.02 15.39
CA TYR A 85 -0.52 8.59 14.84
C TYR A 85 -1.77 7.77 15.16
N CYS A 86 -1.66 6.43 15.27
CA CYS A 86 -2.79 5.61 15.73
C CYS A 86 -3.24 6.02 17.14
N GLY A 87 -2.31 6.45 18.01
CA GLY A 87 -2.61 6.92 19.36
C GLY A 87 -3.43 8.22 19.40
N ARG A 88 -3.43 9.00 18.30
CA ARG A 88 -4.16 10.27 18.17
C ARG A 88 -5.58 10.11 17.61
N ILE A 89 -5.92 8.92 17.11
CA ILE A 89 -7.26 8.59 16.62
C ILE A 89 -8.21 8.53 17.83
N ARG A 90 -9.34 9.22 17.73
CA ARG A 90 -10.37 9.32 18.79
C ARG A 90 -11.37 8.19 18.70
N ASP A 91 -11.79 7.83 17.49
CA ASP A 91 -12.60 6.65 17.24
C ASP A 91 -11.86 5.37 17.70
N ASN A 92 -12.47 4.62 18.62
CA ASN A 92 -11.80 3.48 19.25
C ASN A 92 -11.61 2.31 18.28
N ASP A 93 -12.57 2.09 17.40
CA ASP A 93 -12.56 0.97 16.46
C ASP A 93 -11.47 1.22 15.40
N MET A 94 -11.44 2.41 14.81
CA MET A 94 -10.40 2.84 13.88
C MET A 94 -9.00 2.89 14.53
N LYS A 95 -8.91 3.31 15.79
CA LYS A 95 -7.66 3.30 16.56
C LYS A 95 -7.15 1.87 16.73
N ASN A 96 -8.01 0.94 17.12
CA ASN A 96 -7.64 -0.44 17.35
C ASN A 96 -7.27 -1.16 16.04
N ASP A 97 -7.99 -0.91 14.95
CA ASP A 97 -7.61 -1.37 13.60
C ASP A 97 -6.22 -0.87 13.21
N CYS A 98 -5.96 0.44 13.34
CA CYS A 98 -4.66 1.04 13.06
C CYS A 98 -3.53 0.37 13.87
N LEU A 99 -3.73 0.22 15.18
CA LEU A 99 -2.76 -0.41 16.08
C LEU A 99 -2.54 -1.89 15.75
N ALA A 100 -3.58 -2.61 15.33
CA ALA A 100 -3.49 -4.01 14.92
C ALA A 100 -2.66 -4.15 13.64
N GLN A 101 -2.95 -3.35 12.62
CA GLN A 101 -2.27 -3.41 11.33
C GLN A 101 -0.78 -3.03 11.43
N LEU A 102 -0.44 -1.92 12.10
CA LEU A 102 0.96 -1.50 12.23
C LEU A 102 1.72 -2.34 13.26
N GLY A 103 1.02 -2.90 14.24
CA GLY A 103 1.62 -3.74 15.27
C GLY A 103 1.66 -5.23 14.94
N GLN A 104 1.04 -5.65 13.83
CA GLN A 104 0.82 -7.06 13.48
C GLN A 104 0.26 -7.88 14.65
N SER A 105 -0.69 -7.27 15.39
CA SER A 105 -1.18 -7.82 16.64
C SER A 105 -2.69 -8.03 16.57
N SER A 106 -3.11 -9.27 16.37
CA SER A 106 -4.54 -9.61 16.25
C SER A 106 -5.32 -9.38 17.54
N SER A 107 -4.64 -9.28 18.70
CA SER A 107 -5.31 -8.96 19.97
C SER A 107 -5.95 -7.57 19.95
N LYS A 108 -5.41 -6.63 19.15
CA LYS A 108 -6.02 -5.31 19.00
C LYS A 108 -7.34 -5.35 18.23
N CYS A 109 -7.52 -6.28 17.29
CA CYS A 109 -8.81 -6.44 16.61
C CYS A 109 -9.95 -6.77 17.59
N GLY A 110 -9.69 -7.54 18.66
CA GLY A 110 -10.72 -7.90 19.65
C GLY A 110 -11.24 -6.77 20.54
N TYR A 111 -10.70 -5.54 20.38
CA TYR A 111 -11.23 -4.33 21.02
C TYR A 111 -12.07 -3.47 20.05
N ILE A 112 -12.30 -3.93 18.82
CA ILE A 112 -13.19 -3.29 17.85
C ILE A 112 -14.61 -3.74 18.17
N SER A 113 -15.52 -2.77 18.31
CA SER A 113 -16.91 -3.01 18.72
C SER A 113 -17.78 -3.37 17.52
N ASP A 114 -17.56 -2.76 16.35
CA ASP A 114 -18.23 -3.14 15.12
C ASP A 114 -17.75 -4.51 14.63
N SER A 115 -18.69 -5.44 14.46
CA SER A 115 -18.36 -6.83 14.10
C SER A 115 -17.81 -6.97 12.68
N ASP A 116 -18.22 -6.12 11.74
CA ASP A 116 -17.72 -6.18 10.37
C ASP A 116 -16.29 -5.62 10.31
N GLU A 117 -16.02 -4.53 11.03
CA GLU A 117 -14.67 -3.97 11.18
C GLU A 117 -13.72 -4.90 11.93
N GLU A 118 -14.18 -5.57 13.00
CA GLU A 118 -13.40 -6.57 13.72
C GLU A 118 -12.96 -7.70 12.78
N ASN A 119 -13.91 -8.26 12.02
CA ASN A 119 -13.62 -9.34 11.09
C ASN A 119 -12.72 -8.89 9.95
N MET A 120 -12.86 -7.65 9.46
CA MET A 120 -11.95 -7.07 8.48
C MET A 120 -10.52 -6.94 9.03
N CYS A 121 -10.36 -6.44 10.26
CA CYS A 121 -9.08 -6.34 10.95
C CYS A 121 -8.43 -7.73 11.10
N LEU A 122 -9.19 -8.72 11.61
CA LEU A 122 -8.71 -10.10 11.79
C LEU A 122 -8.29 -10.72 10.46
N ALA A 123 -9.08 -10.53 9.40
CA ALA A 123 -8.76 -11.04 8.08
C ALA A 123 -7.42 -10.50 7.56
N GLN A 124 -7.17 -9.20 7.75
CA GLN A 124 -5.94 -8.55 7.30
C GLN A 124 -4.73 -8.92 8.15
N VAL A 125 -4.84 -8.93 9.48
CA VAL A 125 -3.70 -9.24 10.35
C VAL A 125 -3.33 -10.72 10.28
N LYS A 126 -4.33 -11.60 10.19
CA LYS A 126 -4.11 -13.06 10.10
C LYS A 126 -3.96 -13.58 8.68
N GLN A 127 -4.15 -12.73 7.67
CA GLN A 127 -4.14 -13.11 6.24
C GLN A 127 -5.06 -14.31 5.94
N SER A 128 -6.28 -14.28 6.49
CA SER A 128 -7.23 -15.41 6.42
C SER A 128 -8.59 -14.96 5.93
N SER A 129 -9.02 -15.46 4.77
CA SER A 129 -10.30 -15.11 4.13
C SER A 129 -11.52 -15.68 4.87
N SER A 130 -11.33 -16.61 5.80
CA SER A 130 -12.41 -17.15 6.65
C SER A 130 -13.11 -16.05 7.45
N TYR A 131 -12.38 -15.01 7.88
CA TYR A 131 -12.94 -13.86 8.57
C TYR A 131 -13.75 -12.95 7.63
N CYS A 132 -13.34 -12.81 6.36
CA CYS A 132 -14.14 -12.08 5.37
C CYS A 132 -15.53 -12.71 5.19
N GLY A 133 -15.67 -14.03 5.34
CA GLY A 133 -16.96 -14.73 5.27
C GLY A 133 -17.96 -14.35 6.38
N ARG A 134 -17.47 -13.78 7.49
CA ARG A 134 -18.28 -13.38 8.66
C ARG A 134 -18.81 -11.94 8.59
N ILE A 135 -18.24 -11.13 7.71
CA ILE A 135 -18.67 -9.75 7.47
C ILE A 135 -20.10 -9.75 6.90
N ARG A 136 -21.00 -8.94 7.45
CA ARG A 136 -22.40 -8.85 7.02
C ARG A 136 -22.58 -7.90 5.86
N ASN A 137 -21.90 -6.75 5.88
CA ASN A 137 -21.91 -5.79 4.79
C ASN A 137 -21.25 -6.38 3.53
N GLU A 138 -22.02 -6.55 2.45
CA GLU A 138 -21.54 -7.19 1.22
C GLU A 138 -20.40 -6.42 0.54
N ASP A 139 -20.41 -5.09 0.60
CA ASP A 139 -19.37 -4.27 -0.01
C ASP A 139 -18.05 -4.40 0.76
N GLN A 140 -18.10 -4.37 2.10
CA GLN A 140 -16.93 -4.63 2.95
C GLN A 140 -16.44 -6.08 2.82
N LYS A 141 -17.34 -7.06 2.73
CA LYS A 141 -16.99 -8.48 2.51
C LYS A 141 -16.21 -8.67 1.22
N ASN A 142 -16.71 -8.10 0.13
CA ASN A 142 -16.04 -8.16 -1.17
C ASN A 142 -14.70 -7.41 -1.14
N PHE A 143 -14.64 -6.25 -0.49
CA PHE A 143 -13.38 -5.52 -0.31
C PHE A 143 -12.35 -6.32 0.52
N CYS A 144 -12.78 -6.97 1.60
CA CYS A 144 -11.95 -7.86 2.41
C CYS A 144 -11.36 -9.01 1.59
N ARG A 145 -12.22 -9.74 0.84
CA ARG A 145 -11.77 -10.84 -0.02
C ARG A 145 -10.80 -10.36 -1.08
N ALA A 146 -11.08 -9.22 -1.71
CA ALA A 146 -10.19 -8.63 -2.71
C ALA A 146 -8.77 -8.43 -2.16
N ARG A 147 -8.65 -7.90 -0.93
CA ARG A 147 -7.35 -7.62 -0.30
C ARG A 147 -6.64 -8.87 0.19
N VAL A 148 -7.33 -9.76 0.90
CA VAL A 148 -6.71 -10.94 1.52
C VAL A 148 -6.37 -12.00 0.46
N GLU A 149 -7.25 -12.20 -0.51
CA GLU A 149 -7.06 -13.18 -1.59
C GLU A 149 -6.32 -12.58 -2.80
N LYS A 150 -6.00 -11.27 -2.75
CA LYS A 150 -5.33 -10.52 -3.84
C LYS A 150 -6.01 -10.70 -5.20
N SER A 151 -7.34 -10.68 -5.20
CA SER A 151 -8.15 -10.93 -6.40
C SER A 151 -9.04 -9.74 -6.72
N SER A 152 -8.72 -9.03 -7.81
CA SER A 152 -9.46 -7.86 -8.26
C SER A 152 -10.89 -8.18 -8.73
N SER A 153 -11.21 -9.45 -8.97
CA SER A 153 -12.56 -9.92 -9.32
C SER A 153 -13.61 -9.52 -8.29
N TYR A 154 -13.25 -9.51 -7.00
CA TYR A 154 -14.15 -9.11 -5.92
C TYR A 154 -14.44 -7.60 -5.94
N CYS A 155 -13.51 -6.76 -6.41
CA CYS A 155 -13.76 -5.33 -6.55
C CYS A 155 -14.92 -5.04 -7.52
N GLY A 156 -15.14 -5.90 -8.52
CA GLY A 156 -16.26 -5.77 -9.46
C GLY A 156 -17.63 -5.97 -8.82
N ARG A 157 -17.70 -6.66 -7.67
CA ARG A 157 -18.94 -6.99 -6.95
C ARG A 157 -19.39 -5.92 -5.95
N ILE A 158 -18.50 -4.99 -5.60
CA ILE A 158 -18.78 -3.87 -4.69
C ILE A 158 -19.79 -2.93 -5.35
N ARG A 159 -20.84 -2.52 -4.64
CA ARG A 159 -21.87 -1.61 -5.16
C ARG A 159 -21.45 -0.16 -4.97
N ASP A 160 -20.94 0.19 -3.79
CA ASP A 160 -20.38 1.50 -3.51
C ASP A 160 -19.24 1.84 -4.48
N ASN A 161 -19.39 2.93 -5.23
CA ASN A 161 -18.45 3.29 -6.29
C ASN A 161 -17.11 3.76 -5.75
N ASP A 162 -17.10 4.42 -4.59
CA ASP A 162 -15.89 4.97 -3.99
C ASP A 162 -15.03 3.83 -3.42
N LEU A 163 -15.63 2.90 -2.69
CA LEU A 163 -14.98 1.69 -2.21
C LEU A 163 -14.54 0.78 -3.35
N LYS A 164 -15.34 0.64 -4.42
CA LYS A 164 -14.94 -0.09 -5.64
C LYS A 164 -13.67 0.50 -6.27
N ASN A 165 -13.61 1.83 -6.40
CA ASN A 165 -12.47 2.51 -7.01
C ASN A 165 -11.23 2.44 -6.11
N LYS A 166 -11.40 2.53 -4.80
CA LYS A 166 -10.34 2.25 -3.82
C LYS A 166 -9.82 0.82 -3.95
N CYS A 167 -10.71 -0.17 -3.94
CA CYS A 167 -10.38 -1.60 -4.11
C CYS A 167 -9.51 -1.86 -5.35
N ARG A 168 -9.93 -1.32 -6.50
CA ARG A 168 -9.20 -1.46 -7.78
C ARG A 168 -7.85 -0.76 -7.79
N THR A 169 -7.61 0.18 -6.88
CA THR A 169 -6.29 0.80 -6.71
C THR A 169 -5.40 -0.05 -5.81
N GLU A 170 -5.96 -0.56 -4.71
CA GLU A 170 -5.21 -1.30 -3.69
C GLU A 170 -4.87 -2.74 -4.10
N VAL A 171 -5.73 -3.38 -4.90
CA VAL A 171 -5.58 -4.78 -5.32
C VAL A 171 -5.13 -4.82 -6.78
N ARG A 172 -3.85 -5.10 -7.00
CA ARG A 172 -3.21 -5.29 -8.32
C ARG A 172 -2.83 -6.74 -8.52
#